data_AF-A0A8C2XG57-F1
#
_entry.id   AF-A0A8C2XG57-F1
#
_cell.length_a   1.000
_cell.length_b   1.000
_cell.length_c   1.000
_cell.angle_alpha   90.00
_cell.angle_beta   90.00
_cell.angle_gamma   90.00
#
_symmetry.space_group_name_H-M   'P 1'
#
loop_
_entity.id
_entity.type
_entity.pdbx_description
1 polymer ?
#
loop_
_entity_poly.entity_id
_entity_poly.type
_entity_poly.pdbx_seq_one_letter_code
_entity_poly.pdbx_strand_id
1 'polypeptide(L)'
;MHLKLKLNGALVHLVWKLKGALVHHVQKLKGALVQAKGGPGTSRIEAKGGPGASQIEAKWGPGASRVEAKWGPGASRVEAKGCPGASCIEAKGGPGASCIEAKGGPSASRVEAKGGPGASQIEAKGGPDASQIEDKWGPGASCIEAKGGPGASRIEAKGGPSASRVEAKGGPGASRVEAKGGPGASRIEAKGGPSASRVEAKWGPEAKGGPGASQIEAKGGPDASQIEAKWGPGASCMEAKGGPGASCTEAKGGPGTSRIEAK
;
A
#
# COMPACT_ATOMS: atom_id res chain seq x y z
N MET A 1 34.33 35.70 20.73
CA MET A 1 34.82 34.31 20.48
C MET A 1 33.59 33.43 20.25
N HIS A 2 32.96 33.48 19.07
CA HIS A 2 33.09 32.48 17.99
C HIS A 2 33.22 31.03 18.48
N LEU A 3 32.09 30.38 18.82
CA LEU A 3 31.97 28.92 18.67
C LEU A 3 30.99 28.61 17.54
N LYS A 4 31.56 28.02 16.48
CA LYS A 4 30.98 27.63 15.21
C LYS A 4 29.73 26.77 15.40
N LEU A 5 28.62 27.22 14.81
CA LEU A 5 27.53 26.37 14.36
C LEU A 5 28.08 25.30 13.38
N LYS A 6 28.19 24.06 13.84
CA LYS A 6 28.19 22.86 12.98
C LYS A 6 27.03 21.98 13.44
N LEU A 7 25.83 22.39 13.05
CA LEU A 7 24.60 21.64 13.23
C LEU A 7 24.38 20.78 11.98
N ASN A 8 25.07 19.64 11.88
CA ASN A 8 24.86 18.65 10.82
C ASN A 8 24.77 17.26 11.45
N GLY A 9 23.55 16.72 11.49
CA GLY A 9 23.26 15.28 11.49
C GLY A 9 23.50 14.52 12.80
N ALA A 10 22.52 13.68 13.15
CA ALA A 10 22.67 12.48 13.99
C ALA A 10 22.71 12.64 15.53
N LEU A 11 21.80 13.43 16.12
CA LEU A 11 21.51 13.31 17.55
C LEU A 11 20.01 13.52 17.86
N VAL A 12 19.18 12.50 17.61
CA VAL A 12 17.83 12.44 18.19
C VAL A 12 17.56 11.03 18.70
N HIS A 13 18.33 10.62 19.71
CA HIS A 13 18.00 9.49 20.57
C HIS A 13 17.24 10.04 21.78
N LEU A 14 15.97 10.43 21.60
CA LEU A 14 15.13 10.88 22.71
C LEU A 14 14.14 9.76 23.09
N VAL A 15 14.65 8.81 23.88
CA VAL A 15 13.83 7.81 24.58
C VAL A 15 12.97 8.58 25.59
N TRP A 16 11.68 8.77 25.29
CA TRP A 16 10.72 9.30 26.28
C TRP A 16 9.77 8.20 26.73
N LYS A 17 10.04 7.73 27.95
CA LYS A 17 9.24 6.76 28.69
C LYS A 17 8.28 7.55 29.59
N LEU A 18 7.06 7.81 29.11
CA LEU A 18 6.00 8.40 29.95
C LEU A 18 4.69 7.63 29.77
N LYS A 19 4.22 7.11 30.90
CA LYS A 19 2.96 6.38 31.06
C LYS A 19 1.79 7.37 30.93
N GLY A 20 0.80 7.02 30.12
CA GLY A 20 -0.57 7.53 30.19
C GLY A 20 -0.79 8.91 29.57
N ALA A 21 -1.66 8.97 28.56
CA ALA A 21 -2.21 10.18 27.93
C ALA A 21 -1.18 11.18 27.39
N LEU A 22 -0.68 10.94 26.17
CA LEU A 22 0.32 11.82 25.56
C LEU A 22 -0.05 12.16 24.11
N VAL A 23 -0.68 13.33 23.93
CA VAL A 23 -0.78 14.00 22.63
C VAL A 23 0.64 14.43 22.23
N HIS A 24 1.36 13.57 21.53
CA HIS A 24 2.67 13.92 20.98
C HIS A 24 2.49 14.79 19.72
N HIS A 25 2.78 16.07 19.85
CA HIS A 25 2.94 16.97 18.71
C HIS A 25 4.35 16.73 18.14
N VAL A 26 4.48 16.12 16.96
CA VAL A 26 5.79 15.83 16.37
C VAL A 26 6.24 17.00 15.49
N GLN A 27 7.45 17.46 15.81
CA GLN A 27 8.11 18.65 15.30
C GLN A 27 8.74 18.40 13.92
N LYS A 28 8.93 19.47 13.15
CA LYS A 28 9.51 19.51 11.79
C LYS A 28 10.98 19.02 11.80
N LEU A 29 11.20 17.70 11.73
CA LEU A 29 12.53 17.08 11.73
C LEU A 29 13.05 16.86 10.30
N LYS A 30 13.99 17.69 9.85
CA LYS A 30 14.68 17.50 8.56
C LYS A 30 15.74 16.40 8.70
N GLY A 31 15.57 15.29 7.96
CA GLY A 31 16.59 14.24 7.79
C GLY A 31 16.74 13.27 8.97
N ALA A 32 15.67 13.02 9.73
CA ALA A 32 15.74 12.29 10.99
C ALA A 32 15.24 10.85 10.91
N LEU A 33 15.92 9.97 11.66
CA LEU A 33 15.33 8.75 12.19
C LEU A 33 14.37 9.14 13.31
N VAL A 34 13.09 8.81 13.17
CA VAL A 34 12.05 9.01 14.19
C VAL A 34 11.65 7.63 14.70
N GLN A 35 11.96 7.36 15.96
CA GLN A 35 11.43 6.18 16.65
C GLN A 35 10.44 6.60 17.72
N ALA A 36 9.27 5.99 17.71
CA ALA A 36 8.23 6.30 18.67
C ALA A 36 7.55 5.03 19.17
N LYS A 37 7.43 4.98 20.50
CA LYS A 37 6.69 3.93 21.20
C LYS A 37 5.69 4.57 22.15
N GLY A 38 4.39 4.46 21.88
CA GLY A 38 3.37 5.01 22.77
C GLY A 38 2.78 3.97 23.71
N GLY A 39 2.27 4.46 24.83
CA GLY A 39 1.48 3.69 25.80
C GLY A 39 -0.01 3.67 25.45
N PRO A 40 -0.88 3.22 26.37
CA PRO A 40 -2.31 3.21 26.15
C PRO A 40 -2.89 4.63 26.00
N GLY A 41 -3.87 4.79 25.10
CA GLY A 41 -4.56 6.06 24.85
C GLY A 41 -4.54 6.51 23.38
N THR A 42 -4.77 7.80 23.14
CA THR A 42 -4.67 8.40 21.80
C THR A 42 -3.22 8.80 21.51
N SER A 43 -2.69 8.35 20.37
CA SER A 43 -1.31 8.64 19.94
C SER A 43 -1.28 9.18 18.51
N ARG A 44 -0.48 10.22 18.25
CA ARG A 44 -0.27 10.77 16.91
C ARG A 44 1.22 11.01 16.66
N ILE A 45 1.70 10.65 15.46
CA ILE A 45 2.99 11.10 14.91
C ILE A 45 2.72 11.85 13.62
N GLU A 46 3.35 13.00 13.48
CA GLU A 46 3.45 13.74 12.23
C GLU A 46 4.92 14.03 11.92
N ALA A 47 5.45 13.43 10.87
CA ALA A 47 6.85 13.63 10.49
C ALA A 47 6.94 14.17 9.06
N LYS A 48 7.81 15.17 8.89
CA LYS A 48 8.10 15.80 7.61
C LYS A 48 9.61 15.90 7.43
N GLY A 49 10.18 15.15 6.50
CA GLY A 49 11.60 15.26 6.16
C GLY A 49 11.82 15.97 4.84
N GLY A 50 12.97 16.65 4.78
CA GLY A 50 13.47 17.28 3.56
C GLY A 50 14.21 16.28 2.67
N PRO A 51 15.04 16.78 1.74
CA PRO A 51 15.86 15.94 0.88
C PRO A 51 16.82 15.04 1.68
N GLY A 52 17.05 13.81 1.20
CA GLY A 52 18.03 12.88 1.78
C GLY A 52 17.40 11.60 2.36
N ALA A 53 18.13 10.92 3.24
CA ALA A 53 17.65 9.71 3.90
C ALA A 53 16.73 10.08 5.08
N SER A 54 15.60 9.39 5.21
CA SER A 54 14.64 9.58 6.32
C SER A 54 13.98 8.27 6.71
N GLN A 55 13.77 8.06 8.01
CA GLN A 55 13.17 6.82 8.52
C GLN A 55 12.22 7.11 9.68
N ILE A 56 11.03 6.50 9.66
CA ILE A 56 10.12 6.43 10.81
C ILE A 56 9.92 4.97 11.19
N GLU A 57 9.99 4.69 12.50
CA GLU A 57 9.51 3.46 13.09
C GLU A 57 8.53 3.79 14.23
N ALA A 58 7.29 3.33 14.11
CA ALA A 58 6.22 3.58 15.07
C ALA A 58 5.57 2.28 15.55
N LYS A 59 5.52 2.09 16.87
CA LYS A 59 4.84 0.97 17.54
C LYS A 59 4.01 1.51 18.70
N TRP A 60 2.72 1.21 18.76
CA TRP A 60 1.84 1.78 19.80
C TRP A 60 1.40 0.77 20.85
N GLY A 61 0.76 1.26 21.91
CA GLY A 61 -0.01 0.47 22.85
C GLY A 61 -1.49 0.48 22.49
N PRO A 62 -2.36 -0.15 23.30
CA PRO A 62 -3.81 -0.16 23.05
C PRO A 62 -4.42 1.25 22.97
N GLY A 63 -5.26 1.52 21.98
CA GLY A 63 -5.95 2.80 21.80
C GLY A 63 -5.97 3.26 20.34
N ALA A 64 -6.37 4.52 20.13
CA ALA A 64 -6.43 5.11 18.79
C ALA A 64 -5.05 5.67 18.39
N SER A 65 -4.53 5.24 17.25
CA SER A 65 -3.19 5.63 16.79
C SER A 65 -3.23 6.21 15.38
N ARG A 66 -2.51 7.32 15.16
CA ARG A 66 -2.35 7.93 13.84
C ARG A 66 -0.89 8.22 13.52
N VAL A 67 -0.42 7.76 12.36
CA VAL A 67 0.91 8.09 11.82
C VAL A 67 0.72 8.83 10.50
N GLU A 68 1.31 10.01 10.39
CA GLU A 68 1.40 10.78 9.15
C GLU A 68 2.87 11.05 8.82
N ALA A 69 3.32 10.58 7.67
CA ALA A 69 4.68 10.79 7.18
C ALA A 69 4.65 11.44 5.80
N LYS A 70 5.42 12.52 5.62
CA LYS A 70 5.60 13.18 4.31
C LYS A 70 7.08 13.44 4.07
N TRP A 71 7.61 12.93 2.98
CA TRP A 71 9.03 13.04 2.67
C TRP A 71 9.29 13.79 1.37
N GLY A 72 10.37 14.56 1.36
CA GLY A 72 10.94 15.15 0.15
C GLY A 72 11.69 14.12 -0.70
N PRO A 73 12.43 14.57 -1.72
CA PRO A 73 13.20 13.69 -2.58
C PRO A 73 14.30 12.92 -1.82
N GLY A 74 14.48 11.64 -2.10
CA GLY A 74 15.54 10.83 -1.49
C GLY A 74 15.11 9.42 -1.09
N ALA A 75 15.84 8.82 -0.15
CA ALA A 75 15.55 7.50 0.38
C ALA A 75 14.66 7.63 1.63
N SER A 76 13.46 7.06 1.60
CA SER A 76 12.50 7.14 2.70
C SER A 76 12.02 5.76 3.14
N ARG A 77 12.03 5.50 4.44
CA ARG A 77 11.47 4.28 5.04
C ARG A 77 10.43 4.62 6.10
N VAL A 78 9.24 4.03 6.01
CA VAL A 78 8.21 4.13 7.04
C VAL A 78 7.82 2.74 7.47
N GLU A 79 7.99 2.44 8.75
CA GLU A 79 7.48 1.24 9.39
C GLU A 79 6.48 1.63 10.48
N ALA A 80 5.24 1.20 10.31
CA ALA A 80 4.20 1.47 11.29
C ALA A 80 3.42 0.19 11.62
N LYS A 81 3.34 -0.11 12.91
CA LYS A 81 2.51 -1.20 13.45
C LYS A 81 1.37 -0.60 14.26
N GLY A 82 0.17 -0.77 13.76
CA GLY A 82 -1.09 -0.48 14.42
C GLY A 82 -1.29 -1.36 15.64
N CYS A 83 -2.23 -0.95 16.49
CA CYS A 83 -2.35 -1.48 17.85
C CYS A 83 -3.79 -1.84 18.18
N PRO A 84 -4.05 -2.58 19.28
CA PRO A 84 -5.41 -2.93 19.68
C PRO A 84 -6.26 -1.65 19.80
N GLY A 85 -7.25 -1.47 18.92
CA GLY A 85 -7.95 -0.21 18.71
C GLY A 85 -7.85 0.33 17.27
N ALA A 86 -8.40 1.53 17.03
CA ALA A 86 -8.43 2.13 15.70
C ALA A 86 -7.04 2.63 15.27
N SER A 87 -6.58 2.22 14.09
CA SER A 87 -5.25 2.61 13.56
C SER A 87 -5.35 3.26 12.19
N CYS A 88 -4.73 4.43 12.04
CA CYS A 88 -4.63 5.16 10.76
C CYS A 88 -3.17 5.42 10.42
N ILE A 89 -2.69 4.91 9.29
CA ILE A 89 -1.31 5.09 8.83
C ILE A 89 -1.37 5.76 7.45
N GLU A 90 -0.82 6.97 7.33
CA GLU A 90 -0.70 7.71 6.08
C GLU A 90 0.78 8.02 5.81
N ALA A 91 1.32 7.50 4.71
CA ALA A 91 2.70 7.72 4.31
C ALA A 91 2.78 8.24 2.87
N LYS A 92 3.54 9.31 2.65
CA LYS A 92 3.79 9.91 1.34
C LYS A 92 5.29 10.06 1.10
N GLY A 93 5.83 9.30 0.16
CA GLY A 93 7.19 9.43 -0.34
C GLY A 93 7.27 10.46 -1.47
N GLY A 94 8.35 11.24 -1.49
CA GLY A 94 8.72 12.06 -2.64
C GLY A 94 9.42 11.23 -3.73
N PRO A 95 9.99 11.88 -4.76
CA PRO A 95 10.79 11.21 -5.77
C PRO A 95 12.00 10.49 -5.16
N GLY A 96 12.32 9.28 -5.63
CA GLY A 96 13.47 8.51 -5.16
C GLY A 96 13.11 7.07 -4.75
N ALA A 97 13.83 6.54 -3.75
CA ALA A 97 13.59 5.22 -3.20
C ALA A 97 12.66 5.32 -1.99
N SER A 98 11.49 4.68 -2.03
CA SER A 98 10.54 4.67 -0.92
C SER A 98 10.15 3.26 -0.52
N CYS A 99 10.27 2.95 0.77
CA CYS A 99 9.79 1.70 1.38
C CYS A 99 8.76 2.03 2.45
N ILE A 100 7.54 1.56 2.31
CA ILE A 100 6.46 1.75 3.28
C ILE A 100 5.96 0.38 3.72
N GLU A 101 6.14 0.05 4.99
CA GLU A 101 5.57 -1.14 5.62
C GLU A 101 4.56 -0.71 6.68
N ALA A 102 3.30 -1.11 6.49
CA ALA A 102 2.21 -0.77 7.38
C ALA A 102 1.43 -2.02 7.76
N LYS A 103 1.27 -2.23 9.07
CA LYS A 103 0.45 -3.32 9.63
C LYS A 103 -0.67 -2.71 10.45
N GLY A 104 -1.91 -3.02 10.11
CA GLY A 104 -3.10 -2.64 10.87
C GLY A 104 -3.10 -3.25 12.27
N GLY A 105 -3.82 -2.59 13.18
CA GLY A 105 -4.10 -3.13 14.50
C GLY A 105 -5.22 -4.17 14.46
N PRO A 106 -5.49 -4.89 15.57
CA PRO A 106 -6.62 -5.81 15.73
C PRO A 106 -7.98 -5.27 15.26
N SER A 107 -8.24 -3.97 15.48
CA SER A 107 -9.54 -3.38 15.17
C SER A 107 -9.55 -2.67 13.81
N ALA A 108 -10.46 -1.70 13.65
CA ALA A 108 -10.57 -0.90 12.44
C ALA A 108 -9.21 -0.27 12.05
N SER A 109 -8.74 -0.58 10.84
CA SER A 109 -7.44 -0.16 10.33
C SER A 109 -7.57 0.49 8.96
N ARG A 110 -6.95 1.67 8.80
CA ARG A 110 -6.78 2.35 7.52
C ARG A 110 -5.30 2.55 7.24
N VAL A 111 -4.85 2.04 6.10
CA VAL A 111 -3.49 2.23 5.59
C VAL A 111 -3.59 2.96 4.25
N GLU A 112 -2.91 4.09 4.16
CA GLU A 112 -2.71 4.83 2.93
C GLU A 112 -1.24 5.03 2.65
N ALA A 113 -0.77 4.51 1.53
CA ALA A 113 0.61 4.71 1.10
C ALA A 113 0.64 5.35 -0.29
N LYS A 114 1.46 6.39 -0.44
CA LYS A 114 1.71 7.05 -1.72
C LYS A 114 3.21 7.11 -2.01
N GLY A 115 3.65 6.42 -3.04
CA GLY A 115 5.01 6.52 -3.57
C GLY A 115 5.13 7.61 -4.63
N GLY A 116 6.21 8.38 -4.60
CA GLY A 116 6.58 9.29 -5.68
C GLY A 116 7.20 8.55 -6.88
N PRO A 117 7.66 9.29 -7.90
CA PRO A 117 8.42 8.71 -9.00
C PRO A 117 9.72 8.04 -8.52
N GLY A 118 10.08 6.90 -9.09
CA GLY A 118 11.30 6.17 -8.74
C GLY A 118 11.05 4.73 -8.33
N ALA A 119 11.89 4.20 -7.43
CA ALA A 119 11.75 2.84 -6.91
C ALA A 119 10.85 2.84 -5.66
N SER A 120 9.71 2.18 -5.72
CA SER A 120 8.78 2.12 -4.59
C SER A 120 8.45 0.68 -4.21
N GLN A 121 8.46 0.41 -2.90
CA GLN A 121 7.96 -0.82 -2.30
C GLN A 121 6.96 -0.46 -1.21
N ILE A 122 5.74 -0.98 -1.35
CA ILE A 122 4.67 -0.76 -0.39
C ILE A 122 4.14 -2.13 0.03
N GLU A 123 4.20 -2.41 1.33
CA GLU A 123 3.60 -3.58 1.95
C GLU A 123 2.59 -3.11 2.99
N ALA A 124 1.32 -3.47 2.77
CA ALA A 124 0.23 -3.13 3.65
C ALA A 124 -0.53 -4.39 4.07
N LYS A 125 -0.70 -4.56 5.39
CA LYS A 125 -1.48 -5.67 5.97
C LYS A 125 -2.60 -5.13 6.84
N GLY A 126 -3.82 -5.56 6.56
CA GLY A 126 -5.02 -5.17 7.29
C GLY A 126 -5.09 -5.82 8.68
N GLY A 127 -5.88 -5.19 9.53
CA GLY A 127 -6.33 -5.72 10.82
C GLY A 127 -7.48 -6.74 10.69
N PRO A 128 -7.69 -7.60 11.70
CA PRO A 128 -8.69 -8.67 11.71
C PRO A 128 -10.16 -8.28 11.79
N ASP A 129 -10.53 -7.01 11.97
CA ASP A 129 -11.93 -6.59 11.95
C ASP A 129 -12.35 -5.94 10.62
N ALA A 130 -12.06 -4.65 10.47
CA ALA A 130 -12.38 -3.88 9.28
C ALA A 130 -11.10 -3.21 8.76
N SER A 131 -10.77 -3.45 7.49
CA SER A 131 -9.53 -2.97 6.89
C SER A 131 -9.77 -2.23 5.60
N GLN A 132 -9.15 -1.06 5.49
CA GLN A 132 -9.04 -0.31 4.24
C GLN A 132 -7.57 -0.07 3.91
N ILE A 133 -7.15 -0.52 2.75
CA ILE A 133 -5.78 -0.35 2.24
C ILE A 133 -5.87 0.37 0.91
N GLU A 134 -5.24 1.54 0.82
CA GLU A 134 -5.11 2.31 -0.42
C GLU A 134 -3.65 2.61 -0.73
N ASP A 135 -3.16 2.02 -1.81
CA ASP A 135 -1.78 2.21 -2.23
C ASP A 135 -1.72 2.82 -3.64
N LYS A 136 -0.94 3.89 -3.80
CA LYS A 136 -0.81 4.62 -5.06
C LYS A 136 0.67 4.92 -5.33
N TRP A 137 1.16 4.74 -6.55
CA TRP A 137 2.54 5.09 -6.89
C TRP A 137 2.67 5.86 -8.20
N GLY A 138 3.76 6.63 -8.29
CA GLY A 138 4.16 7.36 -9.48
C GLY A 138 4.89 6.49 -10.50
N PRO A 139 5.42 7.10 -11.57
CA PRO A 139 6.21 6.40 -12.59
C PRO A 139 7.48 5.75 -12.02
N GLY A 140 7.85 4.56 -12.52
CA GLY A 140 9.09 3.88 -12.17
C GLY A 140 8.91 2.40 -11.85
N ALA A 141 9.94 1.78 -11.26
CA ALA A 141 9.87 0.39 -10.82
C ALA A 141 9.11 0.32 -9.50
N SER A 142 8.05 -0.47 -9.42
CA SER A 142 7.22 -0.51 -8.21
C SER A 142 6.63 -1.87 -7.91
N CYS A 143 6.62 -2.20 -6.63
CA CYS A 143 5.99 -3.39 -6.08
C CYS A 143 5.02 -2.98 -4.98
N ILE A 144 3.77 -3.41 -5.11
CA ILE A 144 2.72 -3.23 -4.10
C ILE A 144 2.21 -4.59 -3.69
N GLU A 145 2.25 -4.85 -2.40
CA GLU A 145 1.64 -6.00 -1.77
C GLU A 145 0.65 -5.53 -0.70
N ALA A 146 -0.63 -5.78 -0.95
CA ALA A 146 -1.71 -5.45 -0.05
C ALA A 146 -2.46 -6.72 0.36
N LYS A 147 -2.58 -6.95 1.66
CA LYS A 147 -3.28 -8.11 2.21
C LYS A 147 -4.34 -7.66 3.21
N GLY A 148 -5.59 -7.98 2.92
CA GLY A 148 -6.72 -7.77 3.82
C GLY A 148 -6.57 -8.62 5.08
N GLY A 149 -7.03 -8.09 6.21
CA GLY A 149 -7.13 -8.88 7.43
C GLY A 149 -8.43 -9.70 7.46
N PRO A 150 -8.60 -10.57 8.47
CA PRO A 150 -9.91 -11.16 8.79
C PRO A 150 -11.04 -10.11 8.79
N GLY A 151 -12.28 -10.53 8.58
CA GLY A 151 -13.43 -9.62 8.50
C GLY A 151 -13.54 -8.87 7.18
N ALA A 152 -14.11 -7.66 7.21
CA ALA A 152 -14.42 -6.88 6.02
C ALA A 152 -13.17 -6.14 5.50
N SER A 153 -12.76 -6.43 4.27
CA SER A 153 -11.56 -5.84 3.67
C SER A 153 -11.86 -5.12 2.36
N ARG A 154 -11.36 -3.89 2.23
CA ARG A 154 -11.30 -3.15 0.96
C ARG A 154 -9.84 -2.84 0.63
N ILE A 155 -9.40 -3.27 -0.55
CA ILE A 155 -8.04 -3.07 -1.03
C ILE A 155 -8.11 -2.36 -2.37
N GLU A 156 -7.43 -1.23 -2.50
CA GLU A 156 -7.27 -0.50 -3.74
C GLU A 156 -5.78 -0.24 -3.98
N ALA A 157 -5.20 -0.90 -4.98
CA ALA A 157 -3.82 -0.73 -5.37
C ALA A 157 -3.75 -0.16 -6.78
N LYS A 158 -3.09 0.99 -6.95
CA LYS A 158 -3.00 1.69 -8.25
C LYS A 158 -1.58 2.06 -8.64
N GLY A 159 -1.16 1.49 -9.76
CA GLY A 159 0.15 1.68 -10.34
C GLY A 159 0.31 2.79 -11.34
N GLY A 160 1.50 3.39 -11.27
CA GLY A 160 2.01 4.32 -12.25
C GLY A 160 2.52 3.62 -13.51
N PRO A 161 2.89 4.39 -14.54
CA PRO A 161 3.48 3.87 -15.78
C PRO A 161 4.90 3.31 -15.54
N SER A 162 5.30 2.31 -16.33
CA SER A 162 6.54 1.49 -16.27
C SER A 162 6.38 0.15 -15.54
N ALA A 163 7.50 -0.50 -15.18
CA ALA A 163 7.55 -1.81 -14.54
C ALA A 163 6.81 -1.83 -13.20
N SER A 164 5.64 -2.46 -13.17
CA SER A 164 4.75 -2.46 -12.00
C SER A 164 4.28 -3.87 -11.66
N ARG A 165 4.44 -4.26 -10.39
CA ARG A 165 3.84 -5.47 -9.81
C ARG A 165 2.83 -5.07 -8.74
N VAL A 166 1.59 -5.54 -8.92
CA VAL A 166 0.47 -5.27 -8.01
C VAL A 166 -0.06 -6.60 -7.51
N GLU A 167 0.06 -6.85 -6.22
CA GLU A 167 -0.48 -8.04 -5.57
C GLU A 167 -1.46 -7.61 -4.48
N ALA A 168 -2.71 -7.98 -4.66
CA ALA A 168 -3.78 -7.63 -3.75
C ALA A 168 -4.56 -8.88 -3.37
N LYS A 169 -4.59 -9.20 -2.07
CA LYS A 169 -5.24 -10.40 -1.54
C LYS A 169 -6.27 -10.04 -0.49
N GLY A 170 -7.53 -10.37 -0.76
CA GLY A 170 -8.65 -10.26 0.15
C GLY A 170 -8.45 -11.05 1.44
N GLY A 171 -9.14 -10.61 2.48
CA GLY A 171 -9.16 -11.28 3.77
C GLY A 171 -10.14 -12.44 3.83
N PRO A 172 -10.12 -13.26 4.89
CA PRO A 172 -11.09 -14.31 5.17
C PRO A 172 -12.57 -13.93 5.02
N GLY A 173 -12.95 -12.69 5.32
CA GLY A 173 -14.34 -12.24 5.23
C GLY A 173 -14.68 -11.58 3.90
N ALA A 174 -15.77 -10.79 3.91
CA ALA A 174 -16.21 -10.05 2.74
C ALA A 174 -15.09 -9.15 2.20
N SER A 175 -14.71 -9.36 0.94
CA SER A 175 -13.53 -8.72 0.37
C SER A 175 -13.84 -8.03 -0.96
N ARG A 176 -13.38 -6.78 -1.08
CA ARG A 176 -13.32 -6.07 -2.35
C ARG A 176 -11.87 -5.76 -2.67
N VAL A 177 -11.41 -6.27 -3.80
CA VAL A 177 -10.05 -6.07 -4.29
C VAL A 177 -10.10 -5.36 -5.64
N GLU A 178 -9.49 -4.18 -5.69
CA GLU A 178 -9.27 -3.42 -6.92
C GLU A 178 -7.78 -3.25 -7.15
N ALA A 179 -7.29 -3.77 -8.27
CA ALA A 179 -5.91 -3.59 -8.69
C ALA A 179 -5.88 -2.94 -10.07
N LYS A 180 -5.16 -1.81 -10.17
CA LYS A 180 -5.03 -1.03 -11.39
C LYS A 180 -3.56 -0.86 -11.74
N GLY A 181 -3.14 -1.23 -12.95
CA GLY A 181 -1.78 -1.00 -13.45
C GLY A 181 -1.72 0.13 -14.48
N GLY A 182 -0.61 0.87 -14.50
CA GLY A 182 -0.30 1.85 -15.54
C GLY A 182 0.40 1.22 -16.75
N PRO A 183 0.54 1.93 -17.88
CA PRO A 183 1.13 1.40 -19.11
C PRO A 183 2.60 0.97 -18.93
N GLY A 184 3.07 -0.02 -19.70
CA GLY A 184 4.38 -0.68 -19.55
C GLY A 184 4.29 -2.11 -19.01
N ALA A 185 5.43 -2.80 -18.86
CA ALA A 185 5.49 -4.18 -18.35
C ALA A 185 4.85 -4.30 -16.97
N SER A 186 3.68 -4.93 -16.88
CA SER A 186 2.87 -4.94 -15.66
C SER A 186 2.38 -6.33 -15.33
N ARG A 187 2.44 -6.69 -14.05
CA ARG A 187 1.82 -7.91 -13.50
C ARG A 187 0.84 -7.51 -12.42
N ILE A 188 -0.43 -7.88 -12.62
CA ILE A 188 -1.50 -7.68 -11.64
C ILE A 188 -1.97 -9.05 -11.18
N GLU A 189 -1.93 -9.29 -9.88
CA GLU A 189 -2.47 -10.46 -9.22
C GLU A 189 -3.49 -10.01 -8.17
N ALA A 190 -4.76 -10.26 -8.43
CA ALA A 190 -5.86 -9.90 -7.55
C ALA A 190 -6.60 -11.15 -7.10
N LYS A 191 -6.65 -11.39 -5.79
CA LYS A 191 -7.27 -12.59 -5.20
C LYS A 191 -8.33 -12.20 -4.19
N GLY A 192 -9.53 -12.72 -4.36
CA GLY A 192 -10.63 -12.60 -3.40
C GLY A 192 -10.32 -13.29 -2.07
N GLY A 193 -11.14 -12.97 -1.07
CA GLY A 193 -11.23 -13.74 0.17
C GLY A 193 -11.91 -15.09 -0.06
N PRO A 194 -11.88 -16.01 0.91
CA PRO A 194 -12.59 -17.28 0.81
C PRO A 194 -14.12 -17.09 0.71
N SER A 195 -14.65 -16.08 1.40
CA SER A 195 -16.08 -15.72 1.37
C SER A 195 -16.44 -14.79 0.21
N ALA A 196 -17.61 -14.13 0.30
CA ALA A 196 -18.13 -13.19 -0.69
C ALA A 196 -17.06 -12.19 -1.16
N SER A 197 -16.72 -12.26 -2.45
CA SER A 197 -15.59 -11.51 -3.00
C SER A 197 -15.94 -10.80 -4.31
N ARG A 198 -15.49 -9.55 -4.41
CA ARG A 198 -15.44 -8.82 -5.69
C ARG A 198 -13.99 -8.53 -6.03
N VAL A 199 -13.56 -8.99 -7.19
CA VAL A 199 -12.21 -8.80 -7.71
C VAL A 199 -12.30 -8.03 -9.02
N GLU A 200 -11.61 -6.91 -9.07
CA GLU A 200 -11.53 -6.06 -10.24
C GLU A 200 -10.06 -5.79 -10.56
N ALA A 201 -9.59 -6.29 -11.70
CA ALA A 201 -8.23 -6.08 -12.17
C ALA A 201 -8.26 -5.31 -13.49
N LYS A 202 -7.65 -4.12 -13.53
CA LYS A 202 -7.67 -3.27 -14.72
C LYS A 202 -6.27 -2.83 -15.10
N TRP A 203 -6.01 -2.80 -16.40
CA TRP A 203 -4.80 -2.20 -16.93
C TRP A 203 -5.14 -1.08 -17.92
N GLY A 204 -4.44 0.05 -17.81
CA GLY A 204 -4.63 1.20 -18.69
C GLY A 204 -4.14 0.95 -20.12
N PRO A 205 -4.64 1.69 -21.13
CA PRO A 205 -4.17 1.54 -22.50
C PRO A 205 -2.68 1.83 -22.63
N GLU A 206 -1.98 1.00 -23.41
CA GLU A 206 -0.58 1.18 -23.73
C GLU A 206 -0.37 2.54 -24.41
N ALA A 207 0.63 3.31 -23.96
CA ALA A 207 1.07 4.48 -24.72
C ALA A 207 1.70 3.95 -26.02
N LYS A 208 1.21 4.42 -27.17
CA LYS A 208 1.65 3.97 -28.50
C LYS A 208 3.19 3.88 -28.58
N GLY A 209 3.74 2.66 -28.74
CA GLY A 209 5.13 2.49 -29.21
C GLY A 209 6.12 1.73 -28.31
N GLY A 210 5.73 0.72 -27.53
CA GLY A 210 6.69 -0.18 -26.86
C GLY A 210 6.20 -1.64 -26.79
N PRO A 211 7.11 -2.64 -26.72
CA PRO A 211 6.74 -4.03 -26.47
C PRO A 211 6.47 -4.22 -24.97
N GLY A 212 5.29 -3.86 -24.47
CA GLY A 212 4.86 -4.18 -23.12
C GLY A 212 4.15 -5.54 -23.10
N ALA A 213 4.67 -6.49 -22.32
CA ALA A 213 3.92 -7.67 -21.94
C ALA A 213 3.15 -7.38 -20.65
N SER A 214 1.83 -7.57 -20.69
CA SER A 214 0.95 -7.35 -19.54
C SER A 214 0.28 -8.66 -19.12
N GLN A 215 0.34 -8.95 -17.82
CA GLN A 215 -0.27 -10.14 -17.22
C GLN A 215 -1.30 -9.74 -16.17
N ILE A 216 -2.53 -10.25 -16.32
CA ILE A 216 -3.59 -10.07 -15.34
C ILE A 216 -4.06 -11.44 -14.86
N GLU A 217 -3.94 -11.68 -13.55
CA GLU A 217 -4.49 -12.83 -12.87
C GLU A 217 -5.53 -12.36 -11.85
N ALA A 218 -6.79 -12.75 -12.05
CA ALA A 218 -7.89 -12.43 -11.15
C ALA A 218 -8.54 -13.72 -10.64
N LYS A 219 -8.52 -13.95 -9.33
CA LYS A 219 -9.09 -15.17 -8.73
C LYS A 219 -10.14 -14.81 -7.70
N GLY A 220 -11.33 -15.37 -7.86
CA GLY A 220 -12.42 -15.27 -6.89
C GLY A 220 -12.17 -16.14 -5.67
N GLY A 221 -12.98 -15.92 -4.64
CA GLY A 221 -13.13 -16.86 -3.54
C GLY A 221 -13.89 -18.11 -3.98
N PRO A 222 -13.78 -19.23 -3.24
CA PRO A 222 -14.58 -20.42 -3.44
C PRO A 222 -16.09 -20.19 -3.32
N ASP A 223 -16.53 -19.21 -2.54
CA ASP A 223 -17.95 -18.83 -2.41
C ASP A 223 -18.39 -17.85 -3.52
N ALA A 224 -19.47 -17.08 -3.27
CA ALA A 224 -20.01 -16.10 -4.20
C ALA A 224 -18.94 -15.08 -4.64
N SER A 225 -18.64 -15.06 -5.94
CA SER A 225 -17.54 -14.26 -6.48
C SER A 225 -17.93 -13.51 -7.75
N GLN A 226 -17.55 -12.23 -7.81
CA GLN A 226 -17.63 -11.44 -9.03
C GLN A 226 -16.21 -11.07 -9.46
N ILE A 227 -15.83 -11.48 -10.67
CA ILE A 227 -14.52 -11.23 -11.23
C ILE A 227 -14.69 -10.40 -12.49
N GLU A 228 -14.08 -9.22 -12.51
CA GLU A 228 -14.00 -8.36 -13.68
C GLU A 228 -12.52 -8.11 -13.98
N ALA A 229 -12.09 -8.44 -15.19
CA ALA A 229 -10.81 -7.98 -15.67
C ALA A 229 -10.88 -7.28 -17.02
N LYS A 230 -10.15 -6.16 -17.10
CA LYS A 230 -10.12 -5.29 -18.28
C LYS A 230 -8.71 -4.91 -18.64
N TRP A 231 -8.40 -4.91 -19.94
CA TRP A 231 -7.10 -4.48 -20.44
C TRP A 231 -7.22 -3.62 -21.69
N GLY A 232 -6.22 -2.76 -21.88
CA GLY A 232 -6.04 -1.99 -23.10
C GLY A 232 -5.46 -2.80 -24.26
N PRO A 233 -5.26 -2.18 -25.43
CA PRO A 233 -4.58 -2.78 -26.58
C PRO A 233 -3.13 -3.17 -26.25
N GLY A 234 -2.59 -4.20 -26.92
CA GLY A 234 -1.22 -4.69 -26.75
C GLY A 234 -1.11 -6.22 -26.64
N ALA A 235 0.08 -6.73 -26.31
CA ALA A 235 0.31 -8.14 -26.02
C ALA A 235 -0.07 -8.45 -24.56
N SER A 236 -1.17 -9.18 -24.37
CA SER A 236 -1.70 -9.46 -23.03
C SER A 236 -2.03 -10.94 -22.82
N CYS A 237 -1.75 -11.42 -21.61
CA CYS A 237 -2.29 -12.69 -21.13
C CYS A 237 -3.17 -12.45 -19.92
N MET A 238 -4.33 -13.08 -19.91
CA MET A 238 -5.27 -13.04 -18.81
C MET A 238 -5.64 -14.43 -18.34
N GLU A 239 -5.66 -14.59 -17.02
CA GLU A 239 -6.29 -15.70 -16.33
C GLU A 239 -7.34 -15.16 -15.35
N ALA A 240 -8.61 -15.54 -15.54
CA ALA A 240 -9.64 -15.37 -14.52
C ALA A 240 -10.11 -16.74 -14.03
N LYS A 241 -10.09 -16.94 -12.70
CA LYS A 241 -10.57 -18.18 -12.08
C LYS A 241 -11.67 -17.88 -11.07
N GLY A 242 -12.89 -18.31 -11.38
CA GLY A 242 -14.02 -18.36 -10.45
C GLY A 242 -13.83 -19.42 -9.38
N GLY A 243 -14.47 -19.24 -8.22
CA GLY A 243 -14.63 -20.31 -7.25
C GLY A 243 -15.79 -21.25 -7.59
N PRO A 244 -15.83 -22.45 -6.98
CA PRO A 244 -16.92 -23.42 -7.14
C PRO A 244 -18.35 -22.90 -6.80
N GLY A 245 -18.49 -21.83 -6.02
CA GLY A 245 -19.77 -21.20 -5.70
C GLY A 245 -20.36 -20.37 -6.85
N ALA A 246 -21.47 -19.66 -6.58
CA ALA A 246 -22.11 -18.79 -7.55
C ALA A 246 -21.13 -17.69 -8.03
N SER A 247 -20.55 -17.87 -9.22
CA SER A 247 -19.51 -17.00 -9.75
C SER A 247 -19.93 -16.37 -11.08
N CYS A 248 -19.57 -15.10 -11.25
CA CYS A 248 -19.63 -14.43 -12.54
C CYS A 248 -18.25 -13.90 -12.89
N THR A 249 -17.77 -14.26 -14.08
CA THR A 249 -16.45 -13.88 -14.59
C THR A 249 -16.63 -13.12 -15.89
N GLU A 250 -16.16 -11.88 -15.92
CA GLU A 250 -16.15 -11.03 -17.11
C GLU A 250 -14.70 -10.66 -17.48
N ALA A 251 -14.33 -10.90 -18.73
CA ALA A 251 -13.03 -10.54 -19.31
C ALA A 251 -13.25 -9.69 -20.57
N LYS A 252 -12.70 -8.46 -20.60
CA LYS A 252 -12.84 -7.54 -21.74
C LYS A 252 -11.49 -6.97 -22.19
N GLY A 253 -11.17 -7.13 -23.47
CA GLY A 253 -9.90 -6.69 -24.06
C GLY A 253 -10.01 -5.66 -25.18
N GLY A 254 -8.95 -4.86 -25.33
CA GLY A 254 -8.71 -4.01 -26.50
C GLY A 254 -8.08 -4.78 -27.67
N PRO A 255 -7.95 -4.14 -28.86
CA PRO A 255 -7.36 -4.77 -30.05
C PRO A 255 -5.88 -5.13 -29.84
N GLY A 256 -5.47 -6.34 -30.22
CA GLY A 256 -4.09 -6.84 -30.07
C GLY A 256 -4.02 -8.37 -30.01
N THR A 257 -2.80 -8.92 -29.88
CA THR A 257 -2.60 -10.37 -29.64
C THR A 257 -2.87 -10.66 -28.17
N SER A 258 -3.99 -11.31 -27.87
CA SER A 258 -4.40 -11.61 -26.49
C SER A 258 -4.70 -13.09 -26.29
N ARG A 259 -4.30 -13.62 -25.13
CA ARG A 259 -4.68 -14.96 -24.65
C ARG A 259 -5.56 -14.80 -23.42
N ILE A 260 -6.78 -15.34 -23.47
CA ILE A 260 -7.76 -15.24 -22.39
C ILE A 260 -8.09 -16.66 -21.94
N GLU A 261 -7.87 -16.94 -20.66
CA GLU A 261 -8.31 -18.17 -20.00
C GLU A 261 -9.25 -17.80 -18.85
N ALA A 262 -10.53 -18.15 -18.99
CA ALA A 262 -11.52 -18.04 -17.93
C ALA A 262 -11.91 -19.46 -17.49
N LYS A 263 -11.81 -19.75 -16.19
CA LYS A 263 -12.17 -21.04 -15.57
C LYS A 263 -13.06 -20.83 -14.37
#